data_AF-A0A7Y0YIK8-F1
#
_entry.id   AF-A0A7Y0YIK8-F1
#
_cell.length_a   1.000
_cell.length_b   1.000
_cell.length_c   1.000
_cell.angle_alpha   90.00
_cell.angle_beta   90.00
_cell.angle_gamma   90.00
#
_symmetry.space_group_name_H-M   'P 1'
#
loop_
_entity.id
_entity.type
_entity.pdbx_description
1 polymer ?
#
loop_
_entity_poly.entity_id
_entity_poly.type
_entity_poly.pdbx_seq_one_letter_code
_entity_poly.pdbx_strand_id
1 'polypeptide(L)'
;MLGANSLGASRDGGVGAAAGRTNATPAAPDRDAVGAASRPYTLGLACLEPTRLYSRLCLELENQGGEAAWYAGDFSQDLDGNRTHAFAHVTGGGLAANLARVIPAGLHAVVDRGSWPVPGIFKFLMSAGGLQPTEVEDAWNLGIGMVVAVHPDFVPTTHEAAAAHGIESFTIGRVTDQPPASAQVTGARTVSGTKGIVAGAVTLHGSYCV
;
A
#
# COMPACT_ATOMS: atom_id res chain seq x y z
N MET A 1 0.38 6.15 10.50
CA MET A 1 -0.76 5.72 11.34
C MET A 1 -2.03 5.98 10.53
N LEU A 2 -3.12 5.24 10.69
CA LEU A 2 -4.40 5.51 10.02
C LEU A 2 -5.52 5.82 11.02
N GLY A 3 -6.36 6.81 10.73
CA GLY A 3 -7.53 7.15 11.55
C GLY A 3 -8.63 7.89 10.77
N ALA A 4 -9.89 7.63 11.15
CA ALA A 4 -11.12 8.11 10.51
C ALA A 4 -11.74 9.32 11.23
N ASN A 5 -12.63 10.01 10.50
CA ASN A 5 -13.21 11.32 10.80
C ASN A 5 -14.43 11.27 11.75
N SER A 6 -14.70 12.37 12.46
CA SER A 6 -16.00 12.63 13.10
C SER A 6 -16.60 13.95 12.57
N LEU A 7 -17.87 13.89 12.15
CA LEU A 7 -18.66 15.00 11.62
C LEU A 7 -19.22 15.86 12.76
N GLY A 8 -19.04 17.17 12.67
CA GLY A 8 -19.74 18.19 13.47
C GLY A 8 -20.14 19.36 12.59
N ALA A 9 -21.44 19.60 12.45
CA ALA A 9 -22.04 20.57 11.54
C ALA A 9 -22.15 21.99 12.10
N SER A 10 -22.05 22.97 11.18
CA SER A 10 -22.95 24.12 10.95
C SER A 10 -22.25 25.48 10.86
N ARG A 11 -22.40 26.12 9.70
CA ARG A 11 -23.04 27.45 9.56
C ARG A 11 -23.18 27.85 8.08
N ASP A 12 -24.34 28.42 7.79
CA ASP A 12 -24.84 28.87 6.50
C ASP A 12 -24.03 30.01 5.87
N GLY A 13 -24.05 30.07 4.54
CA GLY A 13 -23.60 31.21 3.74
C GLY A 13 -23.63 30.88 2.25
N GLY A 14 -24.79 31.07 1.61
CA GLY A 14 -25.00 30.76 0.19
C GLY A 14 -24.32 31.75 -0.75
N VAL A 15 -23.66 31.22 -1.79
CA VAL A 15 -23.34 31.92 -3.05
C VAL A 15 -23.30 30.90 -4.19
N GLY A 16 -24.02 31.17 -5.28
CA GLY A 16 -23.67 30.77 -6.65
C GLY A 16 -23.90 29.31 -7.06
N ALA A 17 -25.02 29.04 -7.72
CA ALA A 17 -25.25 27.81 -8.47
C ALA A 17 -24.30 27.72 -9.69
N ALA A 18 -23.18 27.04 -9.52
CA ALA A 18 -22.43 26.44 -10.61
C ALA A 18 -22.80 24.96 -10.64
N ALA A 19 -23.31 24.48 -11.77
CA ALA A 19 -23.58 23.06 -12.00
C ALA A 19 -22.25 22.28 -11.97
N GLY A 20 -21.85 21.87 -10.76
CA GLY A 20 -20.71 21.03 -10.52
C GLY A 20 -20.97 19.68 -11.16
N ARG A 21 -20.33 19.42 -12.30
CA ARG A 21 -20.12 18.06 -12.78
C ARG A 21 -19.26 17.38 -11.73
N THR A 22 -19.89 16.63 -10.83
CA THR A 22 -19.19 15.68 -9.98
C THR A 22 -18.60 14.63 -10.91
N ASN A 23 -17.33 14.76 -11.24
CA ASN A 23 -16.54 13.64 -11.75
C ASN A 23 -16.30 12.69 -10.57
N ALA A 24 -17.37 12.05 -10.12
CA ALA A 24 -17.24 10.83 -9.34
C ALA A 24 -16.73 9.78 -10.33
N THR A 25 -15.43 9.52 -10.30
CA THR A 25 -14.88 8.30 -10.89
C THR A 25 -15.63 7.13 -10.23
N PRO A 26 -16.27 6.23 -10.99
CA PRO A 26 -16.93 5.09 -10.39
C PRO A 26 -15.89 4.32 -9.59
N ALA A 27 -16.23 3.94 -8.35
CA ALA A 27 -15.45 2.96 -7.61
C ALA A 27 -15.20 1.76 -8.52
N ALA A 28 -13.99 1.20 -8.47
CA ALA A 28 -13.71 -0.05 -9.17
C ALA A 28 -14.80 -1.05 -8.75
N PRO A 29 -15.51 -1.69 -9.70
CA PRO A 29 -16.57 -2.60 -9.36
C PRO A 29 -16.02 -3.67 -8.42
N ASP A 30 -16.79 -4.06 -7.41
CA ASP A 30 -16.53 -5.28 -6.65
C ASP A 30 -16.44 -6.42 -7.67
N ARG A 31 -15.21 -6.87 -7.93
CA ARG A 31 -14.92 -7.79 -9.04
C ARG A 31 -15.36 -9.21 -8.73
N ASP A 32 -15.71 -9.48 -7.47
CA ASP A 32 -16.25 -10.74 -6.99
C ASP A 32 -17.79 -10.72 -6.93
N ALA A 33 -18.44 -9.58 -7.18
CA ALA A 33 -19.89 -9.48 -7.31
C ALA A 33 -20.36 -10.05 -8.66
N VAL A 34 -20.81 -11.30 -8.65
CA VAL A 34 -21.38 -11.98 -9.83
C VAL A 34 -22.77 -11.42 -10.14
N GLY A 35 -22.83 -10.35 -10.95
CA GLY A 35 -24.05 -9.86 -11.58
C GLY A 35 -24.34 -10.61 -12.88
N ALA A 36 -25.61 -10.96 -13.13
CA ALA A 36 -26.08 -11.81 -14.23
C ALA A 36 -25.79 -11.33 -15.68
N ALA A 37 -25.04 -10.23 -15.87
CA ALA A 37 -24.68 -9.66 -17.17
C ALA A 37 -23.16 -9.39 -17.34
N SER A 38 -22.30 -9.82 -16.40
CA SER A 38 -20.85 -9.66 -16.54
C SER A 38 -20.23 -10.80 -17.36
N ARG A 39 -19.40 -10.46 -18.36
CA ARG A 39 -18.55 -11.42 -19.08
C ARG A 39 -17.81 -12.30 -18.06
N PRO A 40 -17.79 -13.64 -18.21
CA PRO A 40 -17.16 -14.51 -17.21
C PRO A 40 -15.68 -14.15 -17.06
N TYR A 41 -15.25 -13.84 -15.83
CA TYR A 41 -13.85 -13.56 -15.52
C TYR A 41 -13.09 -14.88 -15.48
N THR A 42 -12.48 -15.23 -16.61
CA THR A 42 -11.78 -16.50 -16.78
C THR A 42 -10.37 -16.43 -16.23
N LEU A 43 -9.78 -17.59 -15.93
CA LEU A 43 -8.37 -17.69 -15.57
C LEU A 43 -7.45 -16.99 -16.59
N GLY A 44 -7.73 -17.15 -17.89
CA GLY A 44 -6.96 -16.49 -18.94
C GLY A 44 -7.04 -14.97 -18.90
N LEU A 45 -8.23 -14.41 -18.59
CA LEU A 45 -8.38 -12.96 -18.41
C LEU A 45 -7.66 -12.47 -17.16
N ALA A 46 -7.71 -13.22 -16.06
CA ALA A 46 -7.00 -12.88 -14.83
C ALA A 46 -5.47 -12.86 -15.05
N CYS A 47 -4.92 -13.85 -15.76
CA CYS A 47 -3.49 -13.91 -16.07
C CYS A 47 -3.02 -12.83 -17.07
N LEU A 48 -3.93 -12.29 -17.88
CA LEU A 48 -3.64 -11.24 -18.85
C LEU A 48 -3.99 -9.84 -18.34
N GLU A 49 -4.42 -9.71 -17.08
CA GLU A 49 -4.65 -8.39 -16.49
C GLU A 49 -3.34 -7.58 -16.55
N PRO A 50 -3.35 -6.39 -17.18
CA PRO A 50 -2.12 -5.63 -17.34
C PRO A 50 -1.61 -5.13 -15.99
N THR A 51 -0.29 -5.11 -15.84
CA THR A 51 0.36 -4.51 -14.67
C THR A 51 -0.10 -3.06 -14.49
N ARG A 52 -0.52 -2.72 -13.27
CA ARG A 52 -0.96 -1.38 -12.91
C ARG A 52 0.21 -0.39 -12.98
N LEU A 53 -0.06 0.80 -13.53
CA LEU A 53 0.91 1.90 -13.59
C LEU A 53 0.69 2.85 -12.42
N TYR A 54 1.75 3.10 -11.64
CA TYR A 54 1.70 3.95 -10.44
C TYR A 54 2.34 5.33 -10.64
N SER A 55 2.93 5.61 -11.82
CA SER A 55 3.78 6.79 -12.01
C SER A 55 3.09 8.12 -11.70
N ARG A 56 1.81 8.28 -12.06
CA ARG A 56 1.05 9.51 -11.75
C ARG A 56 0.80 9.67 -10.25
N LEU A 57 0.40 8.59 -9.58
CA LEU A 57 0.21 8.57 -8.14
C LEU A 57 1.53 8.89 -7.41
N CYS A 58 2.64 8.27 -7.80
CA CYS A 58 3.95 8.52 -7.18
C CYS A 58 4.37 9.99 -7.30
N LEU A 59 4.21 10.59 -8.49
CA LEU A 59 4.54 12.01 -8.70
C LEU A 59 3.64 12.94 -7.89
N GLU A 60 2.35 12.62 -7.77
CA GLU A 60 1.42 13.41 -6.97
C GLU A 60 1.75 13.36 -5.47
N LEU A 61 2.01 12.17 -4.93
CA LEU A 61 2.39 11.99 -3.53
C LEU A 61 3.72 12.66 -3.18
N GLU A 62 4.67 12.65 -4.11
CA GLU A 62 5.95 13.34 -3.93
C GLU A 62 5.73 14.86 -3.86
N ASN A 63 4.97 15.43 -4.79
CA ASN A 63 4.69 16.87 -4.80
C ASN A 63 3.90 17.31 -3.57
N GLN A 64 2.84 16.58 -3.22
CA GLN A 64 2.01 16.87 -2.05
C GLN A 64 2.78 16.68 -0.74
N GLY A 65 3.68 15.69 -0.68
CA GLY A 65 4.51 15.44 0.49
C GLY A 65 5.51 16.58 0.75
N GLY A 66 6.15 17.09 -0.30
CA GLY A 66 7.02 18.26 -0.23
C GLY A 66 6.25 19.54 0.11
N GLU A 67 5.07 19.75 -0.47
CA GLU A 67 4.21 20.89 -0.16
C GLU A 67 3.73 20.85 1.30
N ALA A 68 3.35 19.68 1.81
CA ALA A 68 2.95 19.51 3.20
C ALA A 68 4.09 19.80 4.19
N ALA A 69 5.32 19.38 3.86
CA ALA A 69 6.51 19.75 4.63
C ALA A 69 6.73 21.26 4.64
N TRP A 70 6.56 21.89 3.46
CA TRP A 70 6.71 23.33 3.28
C TRP A 70 5.78 24.15 4.17
N TYR A 71 4.49 23.84 4.17
CA TYR A 71 3.54 24.55 5.02
C TYR A 71 3.69 24.26 6.51
N ALA A 72 4.21 23.07 6.86
CA ALA A 72 4.50 22.74 8.25
C ALA A 72 5.73 23.50 8.79
N GLY A 73 6.53 24.13 7.93
CA GLY A 73 7.80 24.74 8.30
C GLY A 73 8.82 23.71 8.81
N ASP A 74 8.62 22.44 8.47
CA ASP A 74 9.37 21.31 8.99
C ASP A 74 10.56 21.01 8.08
N PHE A 75 11.50 21.95 7.99
CA PHE A 75 12.75 21.78 7.29
C PHE A 75 13.88 21.69 8.30
N SER A 76 14.57 20.56 8.33
CA SER A 76 15.80 20.41 9.12
C SER A 76 17.02 20.56 8.19
N GLN A 77 18.21 20.77 8.77
CA GLN A 77 19.44 20.82 7.97
C GLN A 77 19.80 19.46 7.34
N ASP A 78 19.29 18.36 7.91
CA ASP A 78 19.65 16.98 7.53
C ASP A 78 18.55 16.27 6.71
N LEU A 79 17.31 16.76 6.76
CA LEU A 79 16.14 16.22 6.05
C LEU A 79 15.26 17.37 5.57
N ASP A 80 14.73 17.25 4.35
CA ASP A 80 13.79 18.19 3.74
C ASP A 80 12.37 18.14 4.34
N GLY A 81 12.14 17.25 5.31
CA GLY A 81 10.85 17.05 5.95
C GLY A 81 9.77 16.48 5.03
N ASN A 82 10.11 16.05 3.81
CA ASN A 82 9.13 15.53 2.87
C ASN A 82 8.31 14.41 3.52
N ARG A 83 6.98 14.48 3.42
CA ARG A 83 6.09 13.50 4.02
C ARG A 83 6.05 12.18 3.25
N THR A 84 6.61 12.13 2.04
CA THR A 84 6.81 10.90 1.26
C THR A 84 8.27 10.51 1.32
N HIS A 85 8.58 9.42 2.04
CA HIS A 85 9.97 9.05 2.33
C HIS A 85 10.55 8.06 1.32
N ALA A 86 9.75 7.09 0.85
CA ALA A 86 10.24 6.05 -0.06
C ALA A 86 9.10 5.36 -0.82
N PHE A 87 9.43 4.84 -2.00
CA PHE A 87 8.57 3.95 -2.78
C PHE A 87 9.26 2.60 -2.99
N ALA A 88 8.53 1.51 -2.81
CA ALA A 88 8.98 0.16 -3.14
C ALA A 88 8.03 -0.51 -4.13
N HIS A 89 8.49 -0.69 -5.37
CA HIS A 89 7.79 -1.48 -6.37
C HIS A 89 7.96 -2.97 -6.07
N VAL A 90 6.84 -3.67 -5.85
CA VAL A 90 6.84 -5.09 -5.54
C VAL A 90 6.81 -5.90 -6.83
N THR A 91 7.91 -6.59 -7.08
CA THR A 91 8.13 -7.41 -8.28
C THR A 91 8.63 -8.80 -7.87
N GLY A 92 9.48 -9.45 -8.67
CA GLY A 92 10.14 -10.69 -8.27
C GLY A 92 10.91 -10.53 -6.96
N GLY A 93 10.86 -11.55 -6.10
CA GLY A 93 11.39 -11.50 -4.73
C GLY A 93 10.32 -11.15 -3.68
N GLY A 94 9.12 -10.73 -4.10
CA GLY A 94 8.00 -10.49 -3.18
C GLY A 94 8.11 -9.19 -2.37
N LEU A 95 7.14 -8.98 -1.48
CA LEU A 95 6.97 -7.73 -0.73
C LEU A 95 8.20 -7.41 0.15
N ALA A 96 8.62 -8.37 0.98
CA ALA A 96 9.65 -8.13 1.98
C ALA A 96 11.02 -7.83 1.35
N ALA A 97 11.41 -8.58 0.32
CA ALA A 97 12.68 -8.37 -0.37
C ALA A 97 12.77 -7.04 -1.12
N ASN A 98 11.64 -6.54 -1.65
CA ASN A 98 11.62 -5.27 -2.37
C ASN A 98 11.53 -4.08 -1.39
N LEU A 99 10.72 -4.19 -0.33
CA LEU A 99 10.61 -3.15 0.69
C LEU A 99 11.91 -3.00 1.49
N ALA A 100 12.60 -4.11 1.85
CA ALA A 100 13.85 -4.04 2.60
C ALA A 100 14.94 -3.20 1.93
N ARG A 101 14.92 -3.05 0.60
CA ARG A 101 15.93 -2.27 -0.17
C ARG A 101 15.80 -0.77 0.03
N VAL A 102 14.63 -0.28 0.41
CA VAL A 102 14.37 1.15 0.57
C VAL A 102 14.29 1.58 2.03
N ILE A 103 14.28 0.63 2.96
CA ILE A 103 14.37 0.94 4.40
C ILE A 103 15.83 1.24 4.74
N PRO A 104 16.13 2.37 5.40
CA PRO A 104 17.48 2.68 5.87
C PRO A 104 18.04 1.63 6.83
N ALA A 105 19.37 1.47 6.85
CA ALA A 105 20.04 0.61 7.82
C ALA A 105 19.71 1.05 9.26
N GLY A 106 19.47 0.07 10.14
CA GLY A 106 19.04 0.31 11.53
C GLY A 106 17.54 0.52 11.70
N LEU A 107 16.76 0.62 10.62
CA LEU A 107 15.31 0.67 10.66
C LEU A 107 14.66 -0.65 10.24
N HIS A 108 13.45 -0.87 10.76
CA HIS A 108 12.65 -2.07 10.59
C HIS A 108 11.24 -1.70 10.11
N ALA A 109 10.81 -2.23 8.98
CA ALA A 109 9.40 -2.22 8.61
C ALA A 109 8.70 -3.45 9.21
N VAL A 110 7.58 -3.24 9.89
CA VAL A 110 6.73 -4.31 10.44
C VAL A 110 5.43 -4.28 9.67
N VAL A 111 5.10 -5.39 9.00
CA VAL A 111 3.99 -5.53 8.06
C VAL A 111 3.07 -6.66 8.48
N ASP A 112 1.77 -6.39 8.53
CA ASP A 112 0.72 -7.35 8.87
C ASP A 112 0.11 -7.96 7.61
N ARG A 113 0.25 -9.28 7.43
CA ARG A 113 -0.32 -10.02 6.30
C ARG A 113 -1.85 -9.96 6.24
N GLY A 114 -2.51 -9.72 7.37
CA GLY A 114 -3.97 -9.63 7.46
C GLY A 114 -4.55 -8.30 7.00
N SER A 115 -3.70 -7.32 6.66
CA SER A 115 -4.12 -5.94 6.38
C SER A 115 -4.62 -5.69 4.95
N TRP A 116 -4.52 -6.68 4.06
CA TRP A 116 -5.10 -6.62 2.71
C TRP A 116 -5.67 -7.99 2.29
N PRO A 117 -6.68 -8.00 1.39
CA PRO A 117 -7.19 -9.23 0.82
C PRO A 117 -6.24 -9.78 -0.25
N VAL A 118 -6.00 -11.09 -0.25
CA VAL A 118 -5.25 -11.74 -1.33
C VAL A 118 -6.16 -11.86 -2.57
N PRO A 119 -5.76 -11.39 -3.77
CA PRO A 119 -6.57 -11.52 -4.98
C PRO A 119 -6.94 -12.99 -5.31
N GLY A 120 -8.16 -13.19 -5.81
CA GLY A 120 -8.71 -14.53 -6.09
C GLY A 120 -7.87 -15.40 -7.03
N ILE A 121 -7.15 -14.79 -7.99
CA ILE A 121 -6.22 -15.50 -8.87
C ILE A 121 -5.10 -16.20 -8.09
N PHE A 122 -4.52 -15.55 -7.08
CA PHE A 122 -3.48 -16.17 -6.27
C PHE A 122 -4.06 -17.29 -5.39
N LYS A 123 -5.26 -17.10 -4.83
CA LYS A 123 -5.96 -18.15 -4.08
C LYS A 123 -6.20 -19.39 -4.95
N PHE A 124 -6.66 -19.18 -6.19
CA PHE A 124 -6.86 -20.25 -7.17
C PHE A 124 -5.55 -20.99 -7.49
N LEU A 125 -4.48 -20.26 -7.81
CA LEU A 125 -3.19 -20.86 -8.15
C LEU A 125 -2.57 -21.62 -6.97
N MET A 126 -2.67 -21.08 -5.75
CA MET A 126 -2.23 -21.76 -4.53
C MET A 126 -3.02 -23.05 -4.31
N SER A 127 -4.36 -22.99 -4.42
CA SER A 127 -5.22 -24.18 -4.26
C SER A 127 -4.92 -25.24 -5.33
N ALA A 128 -4.70 -24.85 -6.58
CA ALA A 128 -4.39 -25.78 -7.66
C ALA A 128 -3.01 -26.43 -7.50
N GLY A 129 -2.04 -25.71 -6.94
CA GLY A 129 -0.68 -26.19 -6.68
C GLY A 129 -0.48 -26.86 -5.31
N GLY A 130 -1.48 -26.81 -4.42
CA GLY A 130 -1.33 -27.27 -3.04
C GLY A 130 -0.34 -26.43 -2.21
N LEU A 131 -0.22 -25.14 -2.54
CA LEU A 131 0.76 -24.21 -1.94
C LEU A 131 0.14 -23.38 -0.82
N GLN A 132 0.93 -23.10 0.20
CA GLN A 132 0.61 -22.14 1.26
C GLN A 132 1.10 -20.73 0.88
N PRO A 133 0.42 -19.67 1.35
CA PRO A 133 0.82 -18.28 1.07
C PRO A 133 2.28 -17.95 1.42
N THR A 134 2.79 -18.50 2.52
CA THR A 134 4.18 -18.29 2.96
C THR A 134 5.22 -18.95 2.06
N GLU A 135 4.83 -19.92 1.23
CA GLU A 135 5.73 -20.57 0.26
C GLU A 135 5.90 -19.73 -1.01
N VAL A 136 4.95 -18.84 -1.29
CA VAL A 136 4.92 -18.02 -2.52
C VAL A 136 5.18 -16.54 -2.28
N GLU A 137 5.20 -16.08 -1.03
CA GLU A 137 5.39 -14.65 -0.68
C GLU A 137 6.75 -14.05 -1.10
N ASP A 138 7.74 -14.90 -1.41
CA ASP A 138 9.04 -14.50 -1.98
C ASP A 138 9.05 -14.47 -3.52
N ALA A 139 8.00 -14.96 -4.16
CA ALA A 139 7.90 -15.02 -5.61
C ALA A 139 6.84 -14.05 -6.14
N TRP A 140 5.71 -13.95 -5.44
CA TRP A 140 4.53 -13.22 -5.90
C TRP A 140 4.31 -11.96 -5.07
N ASN A 141 3.59 -11.00 -5.65
CA ASN A 141 3.25 -9.75 -4.97
C ASN A 141 2.03 -9.89 -4.03
N LEU A 142 1.26 -10.97 -4.17
CA LEU A 142 0.07 -11.31 -3.37
C LEU A 142 -0.95 -10.16 -3.25
N GLY A 143 -1.04 -9.30 -4.26
CA GLY A 143 -1.97 -8.18 -4.33
C GLY A 143 -1.36 -6.80 -4.06
N ILE A 144 -0.16 -6.71 -3.50
CA ILE A 144 0.51 -5.41 -3.27
C ILE A 144 1.50 -5.14 -4.40
N GLY A 145 1.15 -4.26 -5.34
CA GLY A 145 2.05 -3.87 -6.43
C GLY A 145 3.03 -2.75 -6.06
N MET A 146 2.66 -1.87 -5.14
CA MET A 146 3.47 -0.71 -4.73
C MET A 146 3.30 -0.49 -3.23
N VAL A 147 4.39 -0.14 -2.56
CA VAL A 147 4.37 0.37 -1.18
C VAL A 147 4.94 1.77 -1.18
N VAL A 148 4.31 2.68 -0.45
CA VAL A 148 4.88 4.00 -0.14
C VAL A 148 5.06 4.11 1.38
N ALA A 149 6.24 4.52 1.82
CA ALA A 149 6.51 4.87 3.20
C ALA A 149 6.33 6.38 3.36
N VAL A 150 5.41 6.78 4.24
CA VAL A 150 5.05 8.19 4.47
C VAL A 150 5.09 8.54 5.95
N HIS A 151 5.15 9.84 6.25
CA HIS A 151 4.93 10.35 7.60
C HIS A 151 3.52 9.96 8.10
N PRO A 152 3.34 9.64 9.40
CA PRO A 152 2.05 9.22 9.95
C PRO A 152 0.87 10.14 9.63
N ASP A 153 1.08 11.45 9.64
CA ASP A 153 0.03 12.45 9.40
C ASP A 153 -0.35 12.58 7.92
N PHE A 154 0.46 12.04 7.02
CA PHE A 154 0.25 12.11 5.58
C PHE A 154 -0.46 10.87 5.01
N VAL A 155 -0.74 9.90 5.88
CA VAL A 155 -1.41 8.65 5.49
C VAL A 155 -2.83 8.91 4.96
N PRO A 156 -3.69 9.77 5.56
CA PRO A 156 -5.00 10.07 5.00
C PRO A 156 -4.93 10.62 3.57
N THR A 157 -4.08 11.62 3.34
CA THR A 157 -3.83 12.21 2.01
C THR A 157 -3.37 11.15 1.00
N THR A 158 -2.53 10.21 1.44
CA THR A 158 -2.05 9.12 0.60
C THR A 158 -3.20 8.23 0.11
N HIS A 159 -4.14 7.87 1.00
CA HIS A 159 -5.31 7.08 0.62
C HIS A 159 -6.26 7.84 -0.29
N GLU A 160 -6.46 9.14 -0.04
CA GLU A 160 -7.28 10.01 -0.89
C GLU A 160 -6.72 10.13 -2.31
N ALA A 161 -5.41 10.37 -2.45
CA ALA A 161 -4.74 10.40 -3.74
C ALA A 161 -4.86 9.04 -4.45
N ALA A 162 -4.60 7.92 -3.76
CA ALA A 162 -4.75 6.59 -4.35
C ALA A 162 -6.18 6.35 -4.87
N ALA A 163 -7.20 6.70 -4.08
CA ALA A 163 -8.61 6.60 -4.47
C ALA A 163 -8.94 7.47 -5.69
N ALA A 164 -8.41 8.69 -5.77
CA ALA A 164 -8.58 9.58 -6.91
C ALA A 164 -8.00 8.99 -8.22
N HIS A 165 -6.95 8.19 -8.12
CA HIS A 165 -6.37 7.42 -9.23
C HIS A 165 -7.05 6.06 -9.48
N GLY A 166 -8.13 5.73 -8.75
CA GLY A 166 -8.83 4.44 -8.85
C GLY A 166 -7.97 3.26 -8.38
N ILE A 167 -7.06 3.52 -7.43
CA ILE A 167 -6.15 2.55 -6.84
C ILE A 167 -6.61 2.26 -5.42
N GLU A 168 -6.97 1.01 -5.17
CA GLU A 168 -7.23 0.53 -3.82
C GLU A 168 -5.94 0.56 -3.00
N SER A 169 -6.02 0.99 -1.74
CA SER A 169 -4.86 1.20 -0.87
C SER A 169 -5.15 0.73 0.55
N PHE A 170 -4.12 0.18 1.19
CA PHE A 170 -4.17 -0.37 2.54
C PHE A 170 -3.00 0.17 3.36
N THR A 171 -3.22 0.47 4.63
CA THR A 171 -2.08 0.65 5.55
C THR A 171 -1.70 -0.71 6.08
N ILE A 172 -0.52 -1.15 5.66
CA ILE A 172 -0.06 -2.53 5.88
C ILE A 172 0.89 -2.68 7.06
N GLY A 173 1.33 -1.57 7.67
CA GLY A 173 2.39 -1.64 8.67
C GLY A 173 2.97 -0.29 9.08
N ARG A 174 4.15 -0.34 9.69
CA ARG A 174 4.92 0.84 10.12
C ARG A 174 6.42 0.60 10.09
N VAL A 175 7.20 1.68 9.99
CA VAL A 175 8.65 1.67 10.19
C VAL A 175 8.98 2.03 11.64
N THR A 176 9.98 1.37 12.21
CA THR A 176 10.42 1.48 13.60
C THR A 176 11.94 1.35 13.69
N ASP A 177 12.55 2.03 14.64
CA ASP A 177 13.98 1.95 14.98
C ASP A 177 14.30 0.78 15.92
N GLN A 178 13.27 0.20 16.53
CA GLN A 178 13.40 -1.01 17.32
C GLN A 178 13.13 -2.25 16.45
N PRO A 179 13.97 -3.28 16.53
CA PRO A 179 13.63 -4.57 15.96
C PRO A 179 12.34 -5.05 16.62
N PRO A 180 11.36 -5.56 15.85
CA PRO A 180 10.20 -6.19 16.46
C PRO A 180 10.70 -7.31 17.38
N ALA A 181 10.03 -7.51 18.52
CA ALA A 181 10.28 -8.65 19.40
C ALA A 181 9.85 -9.93 18.67
N SER A 182 10.65 -10.36 17.69
CA SER A 182 10.36 -11.43 16.75
C SER A 182 10.15 -12.77 17.45
N ALA A 183 10.63 -12.91 18.68
CA ALA A 183 10.40 -14.06 19.55
C ALA A 183 8.95 -14.18 20.09
N GLN A 184 8.09 -13.16 19.95
CA GLN A 184 6.74 -13.16 20.53
C GLN A 184 5.59 -12.93 19.52
N VAL A 185 5.89 -12.70 18.24
CA VAL A 185 4.84 -12.43 17.24
C VAL A 185 4.58 -13.68 16.39
N THR A 186 3.36 -14.22 16.48
CA THR A 186 2.95 -15.42 15.73
C THR A 186 3.13 -15.23 14.22
N GLY A 187 3.77 -16.21 13.57
CA GLY A 187 4.01 -16.20 12.13
C GLY A 187 5.04 -15.16 11.66
N ALA A 188 5.82 -14.57 12.57
CA ALA A 188 6.81 -13.56 12.21
C ALA A 188 7.95 -14.15 11.35
N ARG A 189 8.29 -13.44 10.28
CA ARG A 189 9.44 -13.73 9.42
C ARG A 189 10.15 -12.43 9.06
N THR A 190 11.46 -12.38 9.30
CA THR A 190 12.28 -11.19 9.02
C THR A 190 13.17 -11.42 7.80
N VAL A 191 13.18 -10.45 6.89
CA VAL A 191 14.06 -10.37 5.71
C VAL A 191 14.92 -9.13 5.85
N SER A 192 16.25 -9.29 5.72
CA SER A 192 17.23 -8.21 5.80
C SER A 192 18.32 -8.38 4.72
N GLY A 193 19.01 -7.30 4.36
CA GLY A 193 20.25 -7.37 3.57
C GLY A 193 20.11 -8.04 2.20
N THR A 194 19.03 -7.74 1.47
CA THR A 194 18.77 -8.41 0.19
C THR A 194 19.65 -7.85 -0.94
N LYS A 195 20.26 -8.74 -1.75
CA LYS A 195 21.12 -8.40 -2.91
C LYS A 195 22.38 -7.58 -2.58
N GLY A 196 23.02 -7.82 -1.42
CA GLY A 196 24.32 -7.24 -1.08
C GLY A 196 24.29 -5.76 -0.67
N ILE A 197 23.11 -5.20 -0.43
CA ILE A 197 22.93 -3.84 0.10
C ILE A 197 22.86 -3.90 1.63
N VAL A 198 23.62 -3.05 2.31
CA VAL A 198 23.43 -2.77 3.75
C VAL A 198 22.19 -1.89 3.87
N ALA A 199 21.03 -2.52 4.06
CA ALA A 199 19.74 -1.86 4.19
C ALA A 199 19.05 -2.28 5.50
N GLY A 200 17.85 -1.75 5.73
CA GLY A 200 17.01 -2.14 6.85
C GLY A 200 16.44 -3.54 6.72
N ALA A 201 15.50 -3.86 7.60
CA ALA A 201 14.82 -5.15 7.63
C ALA A 201 13.31 -5.00 7.51
N VAL A 202 12.64 -6.03 6.99
CA VAL A 202 11.19 -6.14 6.94
C VAL A 202 10.77 -7.37 7.73
N THR A 203 9.83 -7.22 8.65
CA THR A 203 9.21 -8.32 9.37
C THR A 203 7.76 -8.44 8.95
N LEU A 204 7.43 -9.56 8.30
CA LEU A 204 6.06 -9.95 7.99
C LEU A 204 5.51 -10.75 9.18
N HIS A 205 4.30 -10.44 9.64
CA HIS A 205 3.63 -11.18 10.71
C HIS A 205 2.16 -11.42 10.42
N GLY A 206 1.47 -12.14 11.31
CA GLY A 206 0.07 -12.50 11.12
C GLY A 206 -0.10 -13.53 9.99
N SER A 207 -1.33 -13.60 9.47
CA SER A 207 -1.73 -14.54 8.42
C SER A 207 -2.45 -13.80 7.31
N TYR A 208 -2.29 -14.26 6.07
CA TYR A 208 -3.02 -13.68 4.94
C TYR A 208 -4.51 -13.95 5.08
N CYS A 209 -5.32 -12.96 4.70
CA CYS A 209 -6.76 -13.11 4.53
C CYS A 209 -7.06 -13.86 3.22
N VAL A 210 -6.92 -15.19 3.26
CA VAL A 210 -7.20 -16.11 2.14
C VAL A 210 -8.56 -16.76 2.26
#